data_AF-A0A0S9QHI9-F1
#
_entry.id   AF-A0A0S9QHI9-F1
#
_cell.length_a   1.000
_cell.length_b   1.000
_cell.length_c   1.000
_cell.angle_alpha   90.00
_cell.angle_beta   90.00
_cell.angle_gamma   90.00
#
_symmetry.space_group_name_H-M   'P 1'
#
loop_
_entity.id
_entity.type
_entity.pdbx_description
1 polymer ?
#
loop_
_entity_poly.entity_id
_entity_poly.type
_entity_poly.pdbx_seq_one_letter_code
_entity_poly.pdbx_strand_id
1 'polypeptide(L)'
;MKTRTKLVLAVAITAGIAVPSTAVAADGLFSPKPTEAFTFVTGETPSIADGVAIGKNVAWYKSSGLGPSALNTAPGVSAEARYIPADVFPGGVLPAGVTITEAQSINVLMRIGENLKKAGLSYEDVTSMRVFLQNPAGEQAADFAGWNRGYRQFFANTNLSTGQPLQVQLGTAVGAPKVVNPARPSRFTIEVENLPVNGWLVEVEVDAVYSE
;
A
#
# COMPACT_ATOMS: atom_id res chain seq x y z
N MET A 1 28.51 -15.58 -61.15
CA MET A 1 27.15 -15.95 -60.69
C MET A 1 27.18 -17.34 -60.06
N LYS A 2 27.19 -17.43 -58.73
CA LYS A 2 26.80 -18.63 -57.96
C LYS A 2 26.25 -18.14 -56.61
N THR A 3 24.93 -18.28 -56.46
CA THR A 3 24.11 -17.82 -55.34
C THR A 3 24.32 -18.73 -54.13
N ARG A 4 24.59 -18.15 -52.96
CA ARG A 4 24.52 -18.85 -51.67
C ARG A 4 23.16 -18.56 -51.04
N THR A 5 22.30 -19.57 -51.01
CA THR A 5 21.01 -19.52 -50.32
C THR A 5 21.24 -19.52 -48.81
N LYS A 6 20.82 -18.45 -48.11
CA LYS A 6 20.77 -18.44 -46.65
C LYS A 6 19.40 -18.95 -46.19
N LEU A 7 19.41 -20.03 -45.42
CA LEU A 7 18.25 -20.51 -44.66
C LEU A 7 17.92 -19.46 -43.60
N VAL A 8 16.71 -18.90 -43.62
CA VAL A 8 16.20 -18.03 -42.55
C VAL A 8 15.46 -18.92 -41.56
N LEU A 9 16.07 -19.13 -40.39
CA LEU A 9 15.41 -19.76 -39.25
C LEU A 9 14.49 -18.71 -38.61
N ALA A 10 13.19 -18.88 -38.79
CA ALA A 10 12.18 -18.06 -38.11
C ALA A 10 12.13 -18.47 -36.63
N VAL A 11 12.82 -17.72 -35.77
CA VAL A 11 12.60 -17.76 -34.33
C VAL A 11 11.35 -16.94 -34.05
N ALA A 12 10.26 -17.61 -33.66
CA ALA A 12 9.07 -16.96 -33.14
C ALA A 12 9.43 -16.30 -31.79
N ILE A 13 9.62 -14.98 -31.81
CA ILE A 13 9.77 -14.18 -30.60
C ILE A 13 8.36 -13.95 -30.04
N THR A 14 8.00 -14.72 -29.01
CA THR A 14 6.89 -14.38 -28.14
C THR A 14 7.27 -13.08 -27.42
N ALA A 15 6.60 -11.98 -27.74
CA ALA A 15 6.84 -10.68 -27.12
C ALA A 15 6.40 -10.71 -25.64
N GLY A 16 7.30 -11.13 -24.76
CA GLY A 16 7.23 -10.84 -23.33
C GLY A 16 7.68 -9.39 -23.13
N ILE A 17 6.73 -8.49 -22.89
CA ILE A 17 7.03 -7.09 -22.59
C ILE A 17 7.62 -7.00 -21.19
N ALA A 18 8.90 -6.67 -21.11
CA ALA A 18 9.51 -6.12 -19.92
C ALA A 18 9.12 -4.64 -19.80
N VAL A 19 8.66 -4.23 -18.62
CA VAL A 19 8.81 -2.83 -18.18
C VAL A 19 9.56 -2.92 -16.85
N PRO A 20 10.89 -2.93 -16.92
CA PRO A 20 11.60 -1.65 -16.92
C PRO A 20 12.34 -1.45 -18.23
N SER A 21 12.17 -0.27 -18.82
CA SER A 21 13.08 0.26 -19.83
C SER A 21 14.42 0.64 -19.20
N THR A 22 15.16 -0.35 -18.67
CA THR A 22 16.61 -0.41 -18.45
C THR A 22 16.95 -1.75 -17.80
N ALA A 23 16.92 -2.82 -18.58
CA ALA A 23 17.61 -4.07 -18.26
C ALA A 23 18.60 -4.40 -19.38
N VAL A 24 19.42 -3.41 -19.75
CA VAL A 24 20.75 -3.67 -20.28
C VAL A 24 21.69 -3.43 -19.11
N ALA A 25 21.98 -4.52 -18.39
CA ALA A 25 23.03 -4.57 -17.40
C ALA A 25 24.37 -4.33 -18.14
N ALA A 26 24.75 -3.07 -18.26
CA ALA A 26 26.12 -2.66 -18.52
C ALA A 26 26.72 -2.26 -17.17
N ASP A 27 27.29 -3.23 -16.44
CA ASP A 27 28.24 -3.08 -15.32
C ASP A 27 28.02 -2.02 -14.22
N GLY A 28 26.83 -1.44 -14.11
CA GLY A 28 26.46 -0.48 -13.06
C GLY A 28 25.54 -1.14 -12.05
N LEU A 29 25.94 -1.20 -10.78
CA LEU A 29 25.01 -1.42 -9.68
C LEU A 29 23.83 -0.46 -9.83
N PHE A 30 22.60 -0.99 -9.75
CA PHE A 30 21.39 -0.20 -9.80
C PHE A 30 21.42 0.83 -8.66
N SER A 31 21.73 2.08 -9.00
CA SER A 31 21.83 3.19 -8.07
C SER A 31 20.92 4.30 -8.57
N PRO A 32 19.93 4.76 -7.78
CA PRO A 32 19.05 5.85 -8.19
C PRO A 32 19.88 7.12 -8.39
N LYS A 33 19.37 8.07 -9.19
CA LYS A 33 20.00 9.40 -9.25
C LYS A 33 20.00 10.01 -7.85
N PRO A 34 20.96 10.91 -7.53
CA PRO A 34 21.04 11.51 -6.20
C PRO A 34 19.74 12.12 -5.67
N THR A 35 18.90 12.69 -6.53
CA THR A 35 17.66 13.39 -6.16
C THR A 35 16.39 12.56 -6.40
N GLU A 36 16.51 11.27 -6.72
CA GLU A 36 15.38 10.40 -7.03
C GLU A 36 15.22 9.27 -6.00
N ALA A 37 13.98 8.90 -5.72
CA ALA A 37 13.64 7.62 -5.11
C ALA A 37 13.01 6.71 -6.18
N PHE A 38 13.38 5.45 -6.18
CA PHE A 38 12.90 4.46 -7.15
C PHE A 38 12.30 3.25 -6.44
N THR A 39 11.07 2.91 -6.80
CA THR A 39 10.33 1.77 -6.25
C THR A 39 10.39 0.60 -7.22
N PHE A 40 10.96 -0.52 -6.78
CA PHE A 40 11.06 -1.73 -7.59
C PHE A 40 9.81 -2.57 -7.44
N VAL A 41 9.24 -2.98 -8.56
CA VAL A 41 7.99 -3.73 -8.57
C VAL A 41 8.04 -4.78 -9.68
N THR A 42 7.72 -6.02 -9.32
CA THR A 42 7.56 -7.12 -10.27
C THR A 42 6.08 -7.48 -10.45
N GLY A 43 5.63 -7.50 -11.72
CA GLY A 43 4.26 -7.82 -12.10
C GLY A 43 3.33 -6.60 -12.18
N GLU A 44 2.11 -6.82 -12.68
CA GLU A 44 1.20 -5.71 -13.02
C GLU A 44 0.40 -5.17 -11.84
N THR A 45 0.05 -6.05 -10.89
CA THR A 45 -0.83 -5.74 -9.75
C THR A 45 -0.28 -6.19 -8.39
N PRO A 46 1.03 -6.14 -8.12
CA PRO A 46 1.56 -6.56 -6.83
C PRO A 46 1.09 -5.62 -5.72
N SER A 47 0.99 -6.16 -4.51
CA SER A 47 0.49 -5.45 -3.33
C SER A 47 1.53 -4.50 -2.72
N ILE A 48 2.81 -4.80 -2.92
CA ILE A 48 3.95 -4.12 -2.30
C ILE A 48 5.10 -4.04 -3.31
N ALA A 49 6.10 -3.22 -3.02
CA ALA A 49 7.35 -3.23 -3.76
C ALA A 49 8.27 -4.37 -3.35
N ASP A 50 9.12 -4.80 -4.28
CA ASP A 50 10.26 -5.69 -4.02
C ASP A 50 11.35 -4.95 -3.22
N GLY A 51 11.42 -3.63 -3.37
CA GLY A 51 12.31 -2.75 -2.63
C GLY A 51 12.12 -1.29 -3.03
N VAL A 52 12.81 -0.39 -2.32
CA VAL A 52 12.93 1.01 -2.70
C VAL A 52 14.40 1.43 -2.58
N ALA A 53 14.93 2.08 -3.63
CA ALA A 53 16.22 2.75 -3.58
C ALA A 53 16.02 4.26 -3.44
N ILE A 54 16.81 4.90 -2.56
CA ILE A 54 16.71 6.33 -2.26
C ILE A 54 18.05 7.00 -2.55
N GLY A 55 18.04 8.04 -3.38
CA GLY A 55 19.22 8.84 -3.69
C GLY A 55 19.72 9.67 -2.50
N LYS A 56 21.03 9.96 -2.48
CA LYS A 56 21.71 10.66 -1.37
C LYS A 56 21.22 12.09 -1.07
N ASN A 57 20.50 12.73 -1.99
CA ASN A 57 20.00 14.10 -1.89
C ASN A 57 18.46 14.14 -1.85
N VAL A 58 17.78 13.01 -1.60
CA VAL A 58 16.32 12.98 -1.46
C VAL A 58 15.92 13.46 -0.07
N ALA A 59 15.09 14.50 0.00
CA ALA A 59 14.42 14.87 1.23
C ALA A 59 13.34 13.85 1.56
N TRP A 60 13.26 13.40 2.81
CA TRP A 60 12.30 12.40 3.24
C TRP A 60 11.59 12.81 4.53
N TYR A 61 10.35 12.36 4.65
CA TYR A 61 9.49 12.50 5.79
C TYR A 61 9.31 11.13 6.45
N LYS A 62 9.39 11.10 7.77
CA LYS A 62 9.11 9.93 8.60
C LYS A 62 7.99 10.25 9.55
N SER A 63 6.89 9.51 9.47
CA SER A 63 5.86 9.63 10.49
C SER A 63 6.30 8.94 11.78
N SER A 64 5.67 9.29 12.91
CA SER A 64 5.60 8.37 14.06
C SER A 64 4.63 7.22 13.77
N GLY A 65 4.48 6.30 14.71
CA GLY A 65 3.36 5.35 14.70
C GLY A 65 2.03 6.10 14.78
N LEU A 66 1.24 6.00 13.71
CA LEU A 66 -0.10 6.58 13.61
C LEU A 66 -1.12 5.48 13.81
N GLY A 67 -2.13 5.76 14.64
CA GLY A 67 -3.27 4.87 14.84
C GLY A 67 -4.59 5.50 14.38
N PRO A 68 -5.68 4.72 14.44
CA PRO A 68 -7.00 5.22 14.10
C PRO A 68 -7.49 6.27 15.11
N SER A 69 -8.31 7.22 14.65
CA SER A 69 -8.97 8.19 15.53
C SER A 69 -10.25 7.64 16.12
N ALA A 70 -10.56 8.02 17.37
CA ALA A 70 -11.76 7.60 18.08
C ALA A 70 -13.00 8.36 17.57
N LEU A 71 -13.55 7.91 16.43
CA LEU A 71 -14.65 8.59 15.73
C LEU A 71 -16.03 8.05 16.09
N ASN A 72 -16.12 6.83 16.63
CA ASN A 72 -17.39 6.25 17.06
C ASN A 72 -17.67 6.60 18.53
N THR A 73 -18.54 7.60 18.73
CA THR A 73 -18.93 8.10 20.05
C THR A 73 -20.27 7.56 20.54
N ALA A 74 -20.83 6.53 19.90
CA ALA A 74 -22.09 5.95 20.33
C ALA A 74 -21.97 5.38 21.77
N PRO A 75 -23.01 5.52 22.62
CA PRO A 75 -22.97 4.99 23.97
C PRO A 75 -22.78 3.47 23.98
N GLY A 76 -21.90 2.97 24.86
CA GLY A 76 -21.73 1.53 25.10
C GLY A 76 -20.91 0.76 24.05
N VAL A 77 -20.28 1.45 23.09
CA VAL A 77 -19.37 0.80 22.13
C VAL A 77 -18.16 0.19 22.84
N SER A 78 -17.68 -0.95 22.33
CA SER A 78 -16.45 -1.57 22.84
C SER A 78 -15.22 -0.67 22.60
N ALA A 79 -14.12 -0.97 23.30
CA ALA A 79 -12.86 -0.26 23.11
C ALA A 79 -12.41 -0.26 21.65
N GLU A 80 -12.56 -1.38 20.95
CA GLU A 80 -12.20 -1.51 19.52
C GLU A 80 -13.20 -0.82 18.60
N ALA A 81 -14.50 -0.91 18.90
CA ALA A 81 -15.55 -0.31 18.09
C ALA A 81 -15.50 1.23 18.12
N ARG A 82 -14.90 1.83 19.16
CA ARG A 82 -14.63 3.28 19.24
C ARG A 82 -13.80 3.82 18.05
N TYR A 83 -12.98 2.96 17.44
CA TYR A 83 -12.09 3.33 16.33
C TYR A 83 -12.67 3.01 14.95
N ILE A 84 -13.94 2.58 14.86
CA ILE A 84 -14.66 2.50 13.59
C ILE A 84 -14.91 3.94 13.09
N PRO A 85 -14.48 4.29 11.86
CA PRO A 85 -14.65 5.63 11.31
C PRO A 85 -16.12 5.89 10.97
N ALA A 86 -16.84 6.60 11.84
CA ALA A 86 -18.29 6.83 11.72
C ALA A 86 -18.70 7.70 10.52
N ASP A 87 -17.76 8.46 9.96
CA ASP A 87 -17.87 9.18 8.70
C ASP A 87 -17.86 8.25 7.48
N VAL A 88 -17.24 7.08 7.59
CA VAL A 88 -17.23 6.03 6.56
C VAL A 88 -18.31 4.98 6.80
N PHE A 89 -18.54 4.63 8.05
CA PHE A 89 -19.51 3.64 8.51
C PHE A 89 -20.50 4.30 9.46
N PRO A 90 -21.57 4.93 8.95
CA PRO A 90 -22.53 5.66 9.77
C PRO A 90 -23.04 4.83 10.94
N GLY A 91 -23.01 5.43 12.14
CA GLY A 91 -23.41 4.76 13.39
C GLY A 91 -22.47 3.63 13.85
N GLY A 92 -21.28 3.51 13.24
CA GLY A 92 -20.36 2.40 13.52
C GLY A 92 -20.82 1.06 12.97
N VAL A 93 -21.82 1.05 12.08
CA VAL A 93 -22.40 -0.17 11.52
C VAL A 93 -21.54 -0.65 10.35
N LEU A 94 -20.95 -1.83 10.51
CA LEU A 94 -20.10 -2.44 9.48
C LEU A 94 -20.96 -3.17 8.44
N PRO A 95 -20.73 -2.93 7.13
CA PRO A 95 -21.34 -3.71 6.06
C PRO A 95 -20.95 -5.18 6.12
N ALA A 96 -21.67 -6.03 5.38
CA ALA A 96 -21.39 -7.46 5.30
C ALA A 96 -19.91 -7.75 4.99
N GLY A 97 -19.29 -8.57 5.83
CA GLY A 97 -17.89 -9.00 5.72
C GLY A 97 -16.84 -7.97 6.10
N VAL A 98 -17.20 -6.72 6.40
CA VAL A 98 -16.24 -5.73 6.90
C VAL A 98 -15.92 -6.07 8.35
N THR A 99 -14.63 -6.30 8.65
CA THR A 99 -14.17 -6.59 10.00
C THR A 99 -13.82 -5.29 10.75
N ILE A 100 -13.71 -5.35 12.08
CA ILE A 100 -13.28 -4.18 12.88
C ILE A 100 -11.85 -3.76 12.48
N THR A 101 -10.94 -4.72 12.27
CA THR A 101 -9.58 -4.43 11.79
C THR A 101 -9.58 -3.75 10.43
N GLU A 102 -10.41 -4.18 9.47
CA GLU A 102 -10.55 -3.50 8.18
C GLU A 102 -11.05 -2.06 8.33
N ALA A 103 -12.05 -1.85 9.19
CA ALA A 103 -12.58 -0.53 9.47
C ALA A 103 -11.55 0.40 10.13
N GLN A 104 -10.81 -0.11 11.12
CA GLN A 104 -9.71 0.64 11.74
C GLN A 104 -8.55 0.87 10.76
N SER A 105 -8.28 -0.07 9.85
CA SER A 105 -7.27 0.07 8.79
C SER A 105 -7.62 1.24 7.86
N ILE A 106 -8.89 1.35 7.46
CA ILE A 106 -9.37 2.51 6.68
C ILE A 106 -9.18 3.81 7.48
N ASN A 107 -9.53 3.80 8.77
CA ASN A 107 -9.38 4.96 9.63
C ASN A 107 -7.93 5.43 9.71
N VAL A 108 -6.99 4.56 10.08
CA VAL A 108 -5.56 4.92 10.19
C VAL A 108 -4.99 5.40 8.85
N LEU A 109 -5.39 4.79 7.72
CA LEU A 109 -4.94 5.22 6.39
C LEU A 109 -5.48 6.60 6.01
N MET A 110 -6.70 6.97 6.43
CA MET A 110 -7.19 8.34 6.30
C MET A 110 -6.37 9.33 7.14
N ARG A 111 -6.00 8.95 8.38
CA ARG A 111 -5.17 9.79 9.25
C ARG A 111 -3.75 9.96 8.70
N ILE A 112 -3.19 8.92 8.08
CA ILE A 112 -1.93 9.01 7.32
C ILE A 112 -2.05 10.05 6.22
N GLY A 113 -3.11 10.01 5.40
CA GLY A 113 -3.31 11.00 4.33
C GLY A 113 -3.40 12.44 4.84
N GLU A 114 -4.11 12.66 5.95
CA GLU A 114 -4.18 13.97 6.60
C GLU A 114 -2.82 14.44 7.11
N ASN A 115 -2.03 13.53 7.66
CA ASN A 115 -0.70 13.82 8.19
C ASN A 115 0.30 14.12 7.06
N LEU A 116 0.30 13.32 5.98
CA LEU A 116 1.10 13.57 4.78
C LEU A 116 0.76 14.94 4.18
N LYS A 117 -0.54 15.26 4.05
CA LYS A 117 -0.98 16.56 3.53
C LYS A 117 -0.45 17.74 4.34
N LYS A 118 -0.38 17.62 5.68
CA LYS A 118 0.21 18.67 6.55
C LYS A 118 1.71 18.84 6.30
N ALA A 119 2.39 17.78 5.88
CA ALA A 119 3.79 17.81 5.48
C ALA A 119 3.99 18.22 4.01
N GLY A 120 2.93 18.52 3.25
CA GLY A 120 3.05 18.84 1.82
C GLY A 120 3.24 17.61 0.92
N LEU A 121 2.89 16.42 1.41
CA LEU A 121 3.01 15.14 0.74
C LEU A 121 1.63 14.50 0.49
N SER A 122 1.61 13.44 -0.29
CA SER A 122 0.43 12.66 -0.66
C SER A 122 0.68 11.15 -0.48
N TYR A 123 -0.35 10.33 -0.74
CA TYR A 123 -0.17 8.87 -0.74
C TYR A 123 0.77 8.37 -1.84
N GLU A 124 0.96 9.12 -2.93
CA GLU A 124 1.87 8.72 -4.01
C GLU A 124 3.33 8.78 -3.59
N ASP A 125 3.64 9.62 -2.59
CA ASP A 125 5.00 9.88 -2.11
C ASP A 125 5.50 8.84 -1.10
N VAL A 126 4.65 7.92 -0.65
CA VAL A 126 4.98 6.93 0.38
C VAL A 126 5.82 5.81 -0.22
N THR A 127 7.01 5.61 0.34
CA THR A 127 8.02 4.65 -0.13
C THR A 127 8.19 3.44 0.81
N SER A 128 7.91 3.61 2.09
CA SER A 128 7.98 2.53 3.07
C SER A 128 6.82 2.58 4.05
N MET A 129 6.37 1.42 4.49
CA MET A 129 5.29 1.27 5.45
C MET A 129 5.58 0.12 6.43
N ARG A 130 5.50 0.42 7.72
CA ARG A 130 5.62 -0.56 8.82
C ARG A 130 4.26 -0.67 9.48
N VAL A 131 3.75 -1.89 9.59
CA VAL A 131 2.39 -2.13 10.09
C VAL A 131 2.45 -3.09 11.26
N PHE A 132 1.86 -2.67 12.37
CA PHE A 132 1.70 -3.48 13.57
C PHE A 132 0.23 -3.75 13.76
N LEU A 133 -0.15 -5.02 13.80
CA LEU A 133 -1.52 -5.45 14.04
C LEU A 133 -1.63 -6.10 15.41
N GLN A 134 -2.75 -5.88 16.07
CA GLN A 134 -3.17 -6.64 17.25
C GLN A 134 -4.37 -7.51 16.88
N ASN A 135 -4.45 -8.71 17.45
CA ASN A 135 -5.62 -9.57 17.32
C ASN A 135 -6.85 -8.91 17.96
N PRO A 136 -8.02 -8.95 17.30
CA PRO A 136 -9.27 -8.53 17.93
C PRO A 136 -9.57 -9.31 19.21
N ALA A 137 -10.30 -8.70 20.14
CA ALA A 137 -10.68 -9.32 21.40
C ALA A 137 -11.43 -10.64 21.16
N GLY A 138 -10.90 -11.72 21.73
CA GLY A 138 -11.45 -13.07 21.60
C GLY A 138 -10.91 -13.87 20.42
N GLU A 139 -10.11 -13.25 19.54
CA GLU A 139 -9.45 -13.93 18.42
C GLU A 139 -8.04 -14.39 18.79
N GLN A 140 -7.54 -15.43 18.11
CA GLN A 140 -6.21 -16.00 18.38
C GLN A 140 -5.08 -15.36 17.54
N ALA A 141 -5.43 -14.58 16.51
CA ALA A 141 -4.48 -14.00 15.58
C ALA A 141 -4.99 -12.66 15.03
N ALA A 142 -4.06 -11.82 14.57
CA ALA A 142 -4.38 -10.58 13.89
C ALA A 142 -5.13 -10.82 12.56
N ASP A 143 -6.07 -9.93 12.24
CA ASP A 143 -6.80 -9.97 10.98
C ASP A 143 -6.00 -9.30 9.85
N PHE A 144 -4.99 -10.03 9.35
CA PHE A 144 -4.18 -9.61 8.21
C PHE A 144 -5.02 -9.44 6.93
N ALA A 145 -6.12 -10.18 6.78
CA ALA A 145 -6.99 -10.09 5.62
C ALA A 145 -7.75 -8.75 5.62
N GLY A 146 -8.31 -8.36 6.77
CA GLY A 146 -8.93 -7.06 6.99
C GLY A 146 -7.96 -5.91 6.76
N TRP A 147 -6.73 -6.01 7.28
CA TRP A 147 -5.67 -5.04 6.97
C TRP A 147 -5.43 -4.93 5.46
N ASN A 148 -5.23 -6.05 4.75
CA ASN A 148 -4.93 -6.03 3.32
C ASN A 148 -6.07 -5.46 2.48
N ARG A 149 -7.33 -5.70 2.84
CA ARG A 149 -8.49 -5.07 2.20
C ARG A 149 -8.50 -3.57 2.44
N GLY A 150 -8.32 -3.13 3.69
CA GLY A 150 -8.20 -1.71 4.05
C GLY A 150 -7.07 -1.00 3.32
N TYR A 151 -5.87 -1.60 3.29
CA TYR A 151 -4.70 -1.11 2.56
C TYR A 151 -4.98 -0.87 1.07
N ARG A 152 -5.66 -1.83 0.41
CA ARG A 152 -5.94 -1.73 -1.03
C ARG A 152 -6.89 -0.58 -1.37
N GLN A 153 -7.65 -0.06 -0.41
CA GLN A 153 -8.47 1.13 -0.61
C GLN A 153 -7.64 2.40 -0.90
N PHE A 154 -6.35 2.42 -0.55
CA PHE A 154 -5.48 3.60 -0.63
C PHE A 154 -4.17 3.39 -1.40
N PHE A 155 -3.70 2.15 -1.53
CA PHE A 155 -2.42 1.81 -2.14
C PHE A 155 -2.54 0.62 -3.09
N ALA A 156 -1.58 0.48 -4.00
CA ALA A 156 -1.43 -0.68 -4.88
C ALA A 156 -2.71 -1.06 -5.66
N ASN A 157 -3.50 -0.06 -6.05
CA ASN A 157 -4.82 -0.22 -6.66
C ASN A 157 -4.91 0.37 -8.07
N THR A 158 -3.78 0.47 -8.75
CA THR A 158 -3.67 0.83 -10.17
C THR A 158 -2.85 -0.25 -10.88
N ASN A 159 -3.36 -0.80 -11.99
CA ASN A 159 -2.59 -1.73 -12.82
C ASN A 159 -1.41 -0.99 -13.46
N LEU A 160 -0.18 -1.45 -13.25
CA LEU A 160 1.02 -0.76 -13.72
C LEU A 160 1.24 -0.84 -15.24
N SER A 161 0.69 -1.87 -15.89
CA SER A 161 0.75 -2.03 -17.34
C SER A 161 -0.25 -1.12 -18.06
N THR A 162 -1.44 -0.91 -17.48
CA THR A 162 -2.54 -0.19 -18.16
C THR A 162 -2.83 1.20 -17.60
N GLY A 163 -2.30 1.52 -16.41
CA GLY A 163 -2.63 2.74 -15.68
C GLY A 163 -4.07 2.80 -15.16
N GLN A 164 -4.86 1.72 -15.31
CA GLN A 164 -6.27 1.72 -14.92
C GLN A 164 -6.44 1.38 -13.43
N PRO A 165 -7.39 2.02 -12.73
CA PRO A 165 -7.76 1.63 -11.37
C PRO A 165 -8.24 0.18 -11.31
N LEU A 166 -7.77 -0.55 -10.30
CA LEU A 166 -8.27 -1.87 -9.95
C LEU A 166 -9.57 -1.73 -9.15
N GLN A 167 -10.47 -2.71 -9.31
CA GLN A 167 -11.54 -2.88 -8.33
C GLN A 167 -10.97 -3.52 -7.06
N VAL A 168 -11.44 -3.07 -5.90
CA VAL A 168 -10.93 -3.46 -4.59
C VAL A 168 -12.06 -3.90 -3.69
N GLN A 169 -11.74 -4.78 -2.74
CA GLN A 169 -12.70 -5.36 -1.82
C GLN A 169 -12.91 -4.48 -0.59
N LEU A 170 -14.17 -4.32 -0.18
CA LEU A 170 -14.59 -3.79 1.12
C LEU A 170 -15.58 -4.77 1.74
N GLY A 171 -15.13 -5.56 2.71
CA GLY A 171 -15.90 -6.69 3.22
C GLY A 171 -16.24 -7.69 2.11
N THR A 172 -17.52 -7.97 1.85
CA THR A 172 -17.94 -8.80 0.71
C THR A 172 -18.19 -8.01 -0.58
N ALA A 173 -18.19 -6.67 -0.54
CA ALA A 173 -18.42 -5.84 -1.71
C ALA A 173 -17.13 -5.62 -2.50
N VAL A 174 -17.26 -5.41 -3.81
CA VAL A 174 -16.17 -5.05 -4.72
C VAL A 174 -16.54 -3.75 -5.43
N GLY A 175 -15.62 -2.80 -5.49
CA GLY A 175 -15.89 -1.48 -6.06
C GLY A 175 -14.62 -0.66 -6.30
N ALA A 176 -14.80 0.63 -6.57
CA ALA A 176 -13.68 1.56 -6.71
C ALA A 176 -12.96 1.78 -5.38
N PRO A 177 -11.62 2.00 -5.39
CA PRO A 177 -10.88 2.33 -4.18
C PRO A 177 -11.27 3.72 -3.67
N LYS A 178 -11.01 3.98 -2.38
CA LYS A 178 -11.20 5.30 -1.77
C LYS A 178 -10.27 6.35 -2.38
N VAL A 179 -9.04 5.94 -2.69
CA VAL A 179 -8.03 6.75 -3.39
C VAL A 179 -7.42 5.90 -4.49
N VAL A 180 -7.50 6.35 -5.74
CA VAL A 180 -6.75 5.75 -6.85
C VAL A 180 -5.29 6.15 -6.68
N ASN A 181 -4.41 5.16 -6.55
CA ASN A 181 -3.00 5.38 -6.26
C ASN A 181 -2.14 4.23 -6.83
N PRO A 182 -1.14 4.53 -7.68
CA PRO A 182 -0.18 3.53 -8.16
C PRO A 182 0.92 3.21 -7.15
N ALA A 183 1.14 4.01 -6.12
CA ALA A 183 2.23 3.79 -5.18
C ALA A 183 2.11 2.45 -4.45
N ARG A 184 3.28 1.82 -4.29
CA ARG A 184 3.48 0.52 -3.65
C ARG A 184 4.67 0.67 -2.73
N PRO A 185 4.49 1.05 -1.47
CA PRO A 185 5.61 1.10 -0.56
C PRO A 185 6.22 -0.29 -0.39
N SER A 186 7.52 -0.33 -0.11
CA SER A 186 8.09 -1.46 0.63
C SER A 186 7.31 -1.60 1.94
N ARG A 187 6.91 -2.82 2.29
CA ARG A 187 6.03 -3.01 3.45
C ARG A 187 6.33 -4.29 4.17
N PHE A 188 6.33 -4.22 5.49
CA PHE A 188 6.15 -5.39 6.34
C PHE A 188 4.95 -5.19 7.27
N THR A 189 4.33 -6.29 7.64
CA THR A 189 3.18 -6.33 8.55
C THR A 189 3.42 -7.47 9.53
N ILE A 190 3.37 -7.17 10.82
CA ILE A 190 3.55 -8.14 11.89
C ILE A 190 2.42 -8.04 12.90
N GLU A 191 2.17 -9.15 13.58
CA GLU A 191 1.33 -9.18 14.78
C GLU A 191 2.18 -8.82 16.01
N VAL A 192 1.61 -8.04 16.92
CA VAL A 192 2.20 -7.66 18.20
C VAL A 192 1.22 -7.95 19.34
N GLU A 193 1.76 -8.18 20.54
CA GLU A 193 0.95 -8.50 21.73
C GLU A 193 -0.01 -7.38 22.12
N ASN A 194 0.44 -6.12 22.02
CA ASN A 194 -0.38 -4.96 22.36
C ASN A 194 0.04 -3.71 21.59
N LEU A 195 -0.91 -2.82 21.36
CA LEU A 195 -0.72 -1.46 20.84
C LEU A 195 -0.79 -0.41 21.97
N PRO A 196 -0.25 0.81 21.77
CA PRO A 196 -0.12 1.81 22.84
C PRO A 196 -1.46 2.40 23.32
N VAL A 197 -2.54 2.19 22.58
CA VAL A 197 -3.87 2.69 22.92
C VAL A 197 -4.86 1.53 22.95
N ASN A 198 -5.58 1.41 24.06
CA ASN A 198 -6.59 0.38 24.24
C ASN A 198 -7.66 0.46 23.13
N GLY A 199 -7.89 -0.67 22.45
CA GLY A 199 -8.83 -0.79 21.35
C GLY A 199 -8.25 -0.55 19.97
N TRP A 200 -6.98 -0.13 19.84
CA TRP A 200 -6.30 -0.16 18.54
C TRP A 200 -6.05 -1.60 18.11
N LEU A 201 -6.32 -1.87 16.84
CA LEU A 201 -6.00 -3.13 16.16
C LEU A 201 -4.95 -2.93 15.07
N VAL A 202 -4.58 -1.68 14.80
CA VAL A 202 -3.60 -1.31 13.78
C VAL A 202 -2.87 -0.03 14.18
N GLU A 203 -1.56 -0.06 14.04
CA GLU A 203 -0.67 1.10 14.10
C GLU A 203 0.28 1.07 12.89
N VAL A 204 0.50 2.21 12.27
CA VAL A 204 1.25 2.30 11.01
C VAL A 204 2.25 3.44 11.06
N GLU A 205 3.48 3.14 10.65
CA GLU A 205 4.50 4.14 10.35
C GLU A 205 4.71 4.20 8.83
N VAL A 206 4.85 5.39 8.27
CA VAL A 206 5.19 5.60 6.86
C VAL A 206 6.43 6.46 6.70
N ASP A 207 7.28 6.09 5.74
CA ASP A 207 8.32 6.95 5.20
C ASP A 207 7.87 7.41 3.81
N ALA A 208 8.01 8.71 3.53
CA ALA A 208 7.65 9.33 2.26
C ALA A 208 8.77 10.26 1.78
N VAL A 209 8.82 10.55 0.49
CA VAL A 209 9.86 11.40 -0.12
C VAL A 209 9.25 12.61 -0.80
N TYR A 210 9.92 13.76 -0.73
CA TYR A 210 9.48 14.93 -1.48
C TYR A 210 9.92 14.78 -2.93
N SER A 211 8.98 14.84 -3.86
CA SER A 211 9.26 14.94 -5.28
C SER A 211 9.75 16.37 -5.60
N GLU A 212 10.86 16.48 -6.33
CA GLU A 212 11.40 17.77 -6.82
C GLU A 212 10.58 18.36 -7.97
#